data_AF-A0A376FCL2-F1
#
_entry.id   AF-A0A376FCL2-F1
#
_cell.length_a   1.000
_cell.length_b   1.000
_cell.length_c   1.000
_cell.angle_alpha   90.00
_cell.angle_beta   90.00
_cell.angle_gamma   90.00
#
_symmetry.space_group_name_H-M   'P 1'
#
loop_
_entity.id
_entity.type
_entity.pdbx_description
1 polymer ?
#
loop_
_entity_poly.entity_id
_entity_poly.type
_entity_poly.pdbx_seq_one_letter_code
_entity_poly.pdbx_strand_id
1 'polypeptide(L)' 'MRLFNPNTMTEVIPGFHDTAGVIELPADNWFFRTSEIPKGMRLDVNDKGEPVLLEIKNEMTEKGEVDAI' A
#
# COMPACT_ATOMS: atom_id res chain seq x y z
N MET A 1 -7.25 16.23 9.35
CA MET A 1 -7.27 14.79 9.04
C MET A 1 -7.71 14.59 7.60
N ARG A 2 -7.25 13.53 6.95
CA ARG A 2 -7.70 13.06 5.63
C ARG A 2 -8.07 11.58 5.75
N LEU A 3 -8.96 11.11 4.88
CA LEU A 3 -9.49 9.75 4.94
C LEU A 3 -8.71 8.81 4.01
N PHE A 4 -8.35 7.64 4.53
CA PHE A 4 -7.70 6.57 3.78
C PHE A 4 -8.58 5.32 3.83
N ASN A 5 -8.75 4.67 2.69
CA ASN A 5 -9.43 3.38 2.61
C ASN A 5 -8.39 2.25 2.60
N PRO A 6 -8.32 1.42 3.66
CA PRO A 6 -7.35 0.32 3.74
C PRO A 6 -7.61 -0.81 2.72
N ASN A 7 -8.84 -0.96 2.22
CA ASN A 7 -9.18 -2.01 1.28
C ASN A 7 -8.76 -1.67 -0.15
N THR A 8 -8.95 -0.41 -0.56
CA THR A 8 -8.58 0.07 -1.89
C THR A 8 -7.20 0.74 -1.92
N MET A 9 -6.64 1.03 -0.74
CA MET A 9 -5.37 1.74 -0.56
C MET A 9 -5.36 3.12 -1.23
N THR A 10 -6.49 3.82 -1.20
CA THR A 10 -6.67 5.14 -1.81
C THR A 10 -7.10 6.18 -0.79
N GLU A 11 -6.88 7.46 -1.13
CA GLU A 11 -7.58 8.54 -0.44
C GLU A 11 -9.09 8.48 -0.70
N VAL A 12 -9.86 8.81 0.33
CA VAL A 12 -11.32 8.96 0.26
C VAL A 12 -11.70 10.43 0.36
N ILE A 13 -12.42 10.90 -0.64
CA ILE A 13 -13.02 12.24 -0.66
C ILE A 13 -14.51 12.13 -0.28
N PRO A 14 -14.94 12.66 0.88
CA PRO A 14 -16.34 12.66 1.30
C PRO A 14 -17.27 13.28 0.25
N GLY A 15 -18.45 12.68 0.05
CA GLY A 15 -19.41 13.10 -0.96
C GLY A 15 -19.14 12.58 -2.37
N PHE A 16 -17.96 11.97 -2.61
CA PHE A 16 -17.63 11.30 -3.87
C PHE A 16 -17.40 9.79 -3.70
N HIS A 17 -16.76 9.39 -2.61
CA HIS A 17 -16.43 8.00 -2.32
C HIS A 17 -17.26 7.48 -1.15
N ASP A 18 -17.41 6.14 -1.07
CA ASP A 18 -17.92 5.49 0.14
C ASP A 18 -16.93 5.72 1.30
N THR A 19 -17.49 5.99 2.48
CA THR A 19 -16.75 6.26 3.72
C THR A 19 -16.82 5.11 4.71
N ALA A 20 -17.48 4.00 4.37
CA ALA A 20 -17.48 2.80 5.21
C ALA A 20 -16.08 2.18 5.33
N GLY A 21 -15.66 1.92 6.58
CA GLY A 21 -14.38 1.22 6.87
C GLY A 21 -13.13 2.04 6.59
N VAL A 22 -13.24 3.36 6.40
CA VAL A 22 -12.10 4.26 6.25
C VAL A 22 -11.47 4.58 7.61
N ILE A 23 -10.20 4.97 7.57
CA ILE A 23 -9.50 5.49 8.75
C ILE A 23 -9.10 6.95 8.53
N GLU A 24 -8.96 7.67 9.64
CA GLU A 24 -8.44 9.04 9.64
C GLU A 24 -6.93 9.05 9.84
N LEU A 25 -6.24 9.80 8.99
CA LEU A 25 -4.81 10.02 9.09
C LEU A 25 -4.52 11.53 9.15
N PRO A 26 -3.39 11.94 9.76
CA PRO A 26 -2.90 13.30 9.65
C PRO A 26 -2.78 13.75 8.19
N ALA A 27 -3.13 15.00 7.90
CA ALA A 27 -3.10 15.51 6.52
C ALA A 27 -1.66 15.56 5.95
N ASP A 28 -0.66 15.58 6.82
CA ASP A 28 0.76 15.50 6.53
C ASP A 28 1.31 14.07 6.58
N ASN A 29 0.45 13.04 6.68
CA ASN A 29 0.89 11.67 6.49
C ASN A 29 1.55 11.52 5.10
N TRP A 30 2.64 10.78 5.01
CA TRP A 30 3.43 10.61 3.80
C TRP A 30 2.59 10.13 2.62
N PHE A 31 1.59 9.27 2.86
CA PHE A 31 0.71 8.72 1.83
C PHE A 31 0.05 9.82 0.98
N PHE A 32 -0.33 10.94 1.60
CA PHE A 32 -1.02 12.05 0.92
C PHE A 32 -0.09 13.07 0.25
N ARG A 33 1.21 13.00 0.55
CA ARG A 33 2.21 13.96 0.07
C ARG A 33 3.12 13.38 -1.00
N THR A 34 3.16 12.07 -1.14
CA THR A 34 4.02 11.38 -2.09
C THR A 34 3.25 11.11 -3.37
N SER A 35 3.82 11.46 -4.53
CA SER A 35 3.20 11.23 -5.84
C SER A 35 3.45 9.84 -6.41
N GLU A 36 4.47 9.14 -5.88
CA GLU A 36 4.91 7.84 -6.37
C GLU A 36 5.41 6.96 -5.21
N ILE A 37 5.25 5.64 -5.36
CA ILE A 37 5.85 4.68 -4.45
C ILE A 37 7.35 4.56 -4.78
N PRO A 38 8.26 4.66 -3.79
CA PRO A 38 9.69 4.52 -4.05
C PRO A 38 10.02 3.21 -4.77
N LYS A 39 11.04 3.25 -5.64
CA LYS A 39 11.48 2.07 -6.39
C LYS A 39 11.86 0.93 -5.44
N GLY A 40 11.38 -0.28 -5.73
CA GLY A 40 11.64 -1.46 -4.91
C GLY A 40 10.77 -1.55 -3.66
N MET A 41 9.84 -0.63 -3.46
CA MET A 41 8.83 -0.69 -2.40
C MET A 41 7.45 -0.99 -2.99
N ARG A 42 6.55 -1.49 -2.14
CA ARG A 42 5.11 -1.57 -2.40
C ARG A 42 4.34 -0.89 -1.27
N LEU A 43 3.20 -0.30 -1.61
CA LEU A 43 2.21 0.13 -0.64
C LEU A 43 1.52 -1.11 -0.07
N ASP A 44 1.32 -1.12 1.24
CA ASP A 44 0.55 -2.14 1.95
C ASP A 44 -0.17 -1.50 3.16
N VAL A 45 -0.92 -2.29 3.91
CA VAL A 45 -1.69 -1.84 5.07
C VAL A 45 -1.31 -2.68 6.29
N ASN A 46 -1.04 -2.02 7.42
CA ASN A 46 -0.75 -2.71 8.67
C ASN A 46 -2.01 -3.15 9.42
N ASP A 47 -1.84 -3.85 10.56
CA ASP A 47 -2.96 -4.34 11.38
C ASP A 47 -3.90 -3.25 11.92
N LYS A 48 -3.49 -1.97 11.86
CA LYS A 48 -4.31 -0.82 12.27
C LYS A 48 -5.05 -0.17 11.09
N GLY A 49 -4.90 -0.68 9.88
CA GLY A 49 -5.46 -0.08 8.67
C GLY A 49 -4.62 1.08 8.11
N GLU A 50 -3.44 1.36 8.65
CA GLU A 50 -2.60 2.48 8.23
C GLU A 50 -1.69 2.09 7.04
N PRO A 51 -1.44 3.02 6.10
CA PRO A 51 -0.56 2.76 4.96
C PRO A 51 0.89 2.60 5.42
N VAL A 52 1.55 1.56 4.92
CA VAL A 52 2.98 1.28 5.12
C VAL A 52 3.66 1.01 3.79
N LEU A 53 4.98 1.22 3.75
CA LEU A 53 5.82 0.79 2.64
C LEU A 53 6.58 -0.47 3.03
N LEU A 54 6.52 -1.49 2.18
CA LEU A 54 7.27 -2.72 2.34
C LEU A 54 8.25 -2.89 1.19
N GLU A 55 9.44 -3.39 1.47
CA GLU A 55 10.38 -3.79 0.42
C GLU A 55 9.81 -4.96 -0.39
N ILE A 56 9.89 -4.85 -1.71
CA ILE A 56 9.64 -5.96 -2.60
C ILE A 56 10.87 -6.86 -2.51
N LYS A 57 10.81 -7.88 -1.63
CA LYS A 57 11.77 -8.98 -1.69
C LYS A 57 11.55 -9.70 -3.01
N ASN A 58 12.58 -9.80 -3.84
CA ASN A 58 12.55 -10.67 -5.01
C ASN A 58 12.38 -12.11 -4.52
N GLU A 59 11.16 -12.63 -4.50
CA GLU A 59 10.93 -14.08 -4.47
C GLU A 59 11.28 -14.64 -5.85
N MET A 60 12.57 -14.64 -6.19
CA MET A 60 13.10 -15.61 -7.14
C MET A 60 13.23 -16.93 -6.39
N THR A 61 12.12 -17.62 -6.16
CA THR A 61 12.16 -19.06 -5.93
C THR A 61 12.34 -19.75 -7.27
N GLU A 62 13.59 -20.13 -7.52
CA GLU A 62 14.07 -21.25 -8.33
C GLU A 62 12.94 -22.22 -8.77
N LYS A 63 12.41 -22.03 -9.99
CA LYS A 63 11.84 -23.17 -10.72
C LYS A 63 13.00 -23.88 -11.38
N GLY A 64 13.32 -25.05 -10.83
CA GLY A 64 14.49 -25.87 -11.13
C GLY A 64 14.87 -25.92 -12.60
N GLU A 65 16.12 -25.54 -12.85
CA GLU A 65 16.91 -26.05 -13.95
C GLU A 65 17.06 -27.56 -13.70
N VAL A 66 16.27 -28.37 -14.42
CA VAL A 66 16.55 -29.80 -14.50
C VAL A 66 17.66 -29.98 -15.51
N ASP A 67 18.90 -30.08 -15.01
CA ASP A 67 19.98 -30.72 -15.73
C ASP A 67 19.56 -32.16 -16.05
N ALA A 68 19.12 -32.39 -17.29
CA ALA A 68 19.02 -33.73 -17.86
C ALA A 68 20.31 -34.01 -18.62
N ILE A 69 21.08 -34.95 -18.07
CA ILE A 69 22.27 -35.59 -18.65
C ILE A 69 21.91 -36.26 -19.98
#